data_AF-A0A521GBY1-F1
#
_entry.id   AF-A0A521GBY1-F1
#
_cell.length_a   1.000
_cell.length_b   1.000
_cell.length_c   1.000
_cell.angle_alpha   90.00
_cell.angle_beta   90.00
_cell.angle_gamma   90.00
#
_symmetry.space_group_name_H-M   'P 1'
#
loop_
_entity.id
_entity.type
_entity.pdbx_description
1 polymer ?
#
loop_
_entity_poly.entity_id
_entity_poly.type
_entity_poly.pdbx_seq_one_letter_code
_entity_poly.pdbx_strand_id
1 'polypeptide(L)'
;MEKSFFLRTRKALVGFSILAFEPPIAQLAMELQQEYVLSHQLGISDALIAATALVYGLELRTYNLKDFRFIPGIRLSNRLD
;
A
#
# COMPACT_ATOMS: atom_id res chain seq x y z
N MET A 1 -10.27 18.16 14.18
CA MET A 1 -9.91 16.73 14.18
C MET A 1 -9.99 16.24 15.63
N GLU A 2 -10.85 15.28 15.94
CA GLU A 2 -11.20 14.93 17.33
C GLU A 2 -10.08 14.11 18.01
N LYS A 3 -9.65 14.48 19.23
CA LYS A 3 -8.58 13.79 19.99
C LYS A 3 -8.84 12.28 20.17
N SER A 4 -10.11 11.90 20.24
CA SER A 4 -10.55 10.51 20.38
C SER A 4 -10.17 9.64 19.16
N PHE A 5 -10.19 10.19 17.95
CA PHE A 5 -9.81 9.48 16.72
C PHE A 5 -8.32 9.13 16.70
N PHE A 6 -7.46 10.10 16.99
CA PHE A 6 -6.01 9.90 17.03
C PHE A 6 -5.59 8.77 17.99
N LEU A 7 -6.20 8.73 19.18
CA LEU A 7 -5.91 7.71 20.18
C LEU A 7 -6.38 6.32 19.73
N ARG A 8 -7.55 6.21 19.07
CA ARG A 8 -8.04 4.95 18.51
C ARG A 8 -7.10 4.43 17.42
N THR A 9 -6.69 5.29 16.48
CA THR A 9 -5.75 4.92 15.41
C THR A 9 -4.41 4.47 15.97
N ARG A 10 -3.82 5.24 16.91
CA ARG A 10 -2.54 4.86 17.53
C ARG A 10 -2.63 3.51 18.24
N LYS A 11 -3.74 3.23 18.94
CA LYS A 11 -3.95 1.94 19.59
C LYS A 11 -4.07 0.80 18.58
N ALA A 12 -4.76 1.01 17.45
CA ALA A 12 -4.91 0.01 16.40
C ALA A 12 -3.59 -0.33 15.69
N LEU A 13 -2.64 0.61 15.65
CA LEU A 13 -1.31 0.39 15.06
C LEU A 13 -0.34 -0.37 15.99
N VAL A 14 -0.71 -0.60 17.26
CA VAL A 14 0.12 -1.40 18.18
C VAL A 14 0.19 -2.84 17.68
N GLY A 15 1.41 -3.36 17.54
CA GLY A 15 1.68 -4.74 17.08
C GLY A 15 2.04 -4.84 15.60
N PHE A 16 1.90 -3.76 14.82
CA PHE A 16 2.42 -3.71 13.46
C PHE A 16 3.91 -3.39 13.44
N SER A 17 4.63 -4.03 12.52
CA SER A 17 6.02 -3.68 12.22
C SER A 17 6.07 -2.43 11.34
N ILE A 18 6.97 -1.51 11.65
CA ILE A 18 7.23 -0.33 10.82
C ILE A 18 8.31 -0.71 9.81
N LEU A 19 7.99 -0.59 8.52
CA LEU A 19 8.95 -0.77 7.45
C LEU A 19 9.65 0.56 7.14
N ALA A 20 10.94 0.49 6.84
CA ALA A 20 11.69 1.68 6.43
C ALA A 20 11.24 2.12 5.03
N PHE A 21 11.16 3.43 4.83
CA PHE A 21 10.88 3.98 3.51
C PHE A 21 12.19 4.21 2.77
N GLU A 22 12.48 3.33 1.82
CA GLU A 22 13.74 3.33 1.07
C GLU A 22 13.55 3.96 -0.33
N PRO A 23 14.59 4.58 -0.92
CA PRO A 23 14.50 5.19 -2.25
C PRO A 23 13.90 4.30 -3.36
N PRO A 24 14.16 2.98 -3.43
CA PRO A 24 13.53 2.11 -4.43
C PRO A 24 12.01 2.09 -4.36
N ILE A 25 11.42 2.30 -3.17
CA ILE A 25 9.96 2.34 -3.00
C ILE A 25 9.40 3.59 -3.67
N ALA A 26 10.03 4.75 -3.46
CA ALA A 26 9.61 5.99 -4.09
C ALA A 26 9.70 5.90 -5.62
N GLN A 27 10.82 5.39 -6.13
CA GLN A 27 11.06 5.22 -7.56
C GLN A 27 10.01 4.30 -8.21
N LEU A 28 9.82 3.10 -7.64
CA LEU A 28 8.84 2.14 -8.15
C LEU A 28 7.40 2.68 -8.03
N ALA A 29 7.07 3.40 -6.97
CA ALA A 29 5.75 4.01 -6.83
C ALA A 29 5.48 5.04 -7.93
N MET A 30 6.47 5.86 -8.29
CA MET A 30 6.35 6.80 -9.41
C MET A 30 6.15 6.09 -10.74
N GLU A 31 6.90 5.01 -10.98
CA GLU A 31 6.77 4.19 -12.20
C GLU A 31 5.37 3.57 -12.31
N LEU A 32 4.90 2.90 -11.25
CA LEU A 32 3.56 2.32 -11.21
C LEU A 32 2.47 3.38 -11.39
N GLN A 33 2.61 4.54 -10.74
CA GLN A 33 1.64 5.62 -10.86
C GLN A 33 1.59 6.13 -12.30
N GLN A 34 2.73 6.38 -12.94
CA GLN A 34 2.78 6.84 -14.33
C GLN A 34 2.19 5.81 -15.30
N GLU A 35 2.47 4.53 -15.08
CA GLU A 35 1.97 3.44 -15.92
C GLU A 35 0.45 3.27 -15.82
N TYR A 36 -0.12 3.42 -14.61
CA TYR A 36 -1.51 3.01 -14.33
C TYR A 36 -2.47 4.16 -13.98
N VAL A 37 -2.02 5.42 -13.94
CA VAL A 37 -2.90 6.56 -13.63
C VAL A 37 -4.02 6.75 -14.65
N LEU A 38 -3.77 6.50 -15.94
CA LEU A 38 -4.79 6.71 -16.98
C LEU A 38 -5.72 5.50 -17.14
N SER A 39 -5.21 4.29 -16.97
CA SER A 39 -5.95 3.04 -17.19
C SER A 39 -6.74 2.60 -15.95
N HIS A 40 -6.15 2.75 -14.77
CA HIS A 40 -6.70 2.25 -13.50
C HIS A 40 -6.81 3.31 -12.41
N GLN A 41 -6.53 4.58 -12.73
CA GLN A 41 -6.60 5.70 -11.80
C GLN A 41 -5.78 5.47 -10.52
N LEU A 42 -4.65 4.74 -10.65
CA LEU A 42 -3.78 4.44 -9.52
C LEU A 42 -3.19 5.74 -8.96
N GLY A 43 -3.63 6.13 -7.77
CA GLY A 43 -3.13 7.31 -7.08
C GLY A 43 -1.74 7.06 -6.48
N ILE A 44 -1.00 8.14 -6.20
CA ILE A 44 0.36 8.03 -5.63
C ILE A 44 0.39 7.29 -4.29
N SER A 45 -0.64 7.45 -3.45
CA SER A 45 -0.73 6.74 -2.17
C SER A 45 -0.86 5.22 -2.34
N ASP A 46 -1.70 4.77 -3.27
CA ASP A 46 -1.87 3.35 -3.56
C ASP A 46 -0.63 2.78 -4.27
N ALA A 47 -0.02 3.57 -5.17
CA ALA A 47 1.24 3.20 -5.79
C ALA A 47 2.37 3.01 -4.76
N LEU A 48 2.44 3.86 -3.73
CA LEU A 48 3.39 3.71 -2.62
C LEU A 48 3.15 2.43 -1.81
N ILE A 49 1.88 2.09 -1.54
CA ILE A 49 1.51 0.84 -0.86
C ILE A 49 1.92 -0.37 -1.71
N ALA A 50 1.59 -0.37 -3.00
CA ALA A 50 1.95 -1.45 -3.93
C ALA A 50 3.48 -1.60 -4.07
N ALA A 51 4.20 -0.50 -4.28
CA ALA A 51 5.65 -0.49 -4.39
C ALA A 51 6.32 -1.01 -3.10
N THR A 52 5.82 -0.62 -1.93
CA THR A 52 6.33 -1.13 -0.64
C THR A 52 6.17 -2.65 -0.56
N ALA A 53 4.99 -3.18 -0.92
CA ALA A 53 4.74 -4.61 -0.93
C ALA A 53 5.68 -5.35 -1.91
N LEU A 54 5.90 -4.80 -3.10
CA LEU A 54 6.79 -5.40 -4.11
C LEU A 54 8.25 -5.37 -3.68
N VAL A 55 8.76 -4.24 -3.18
CA VAL A 55 10.17 -4.08 -2.76
C VAL A 55 10.51 -4.99 -1.60
N TYR A 56 9.64 -5.09 -0.60
CA TYR A 56 9.85 -6.01 0.53
C TYR A 56 9.41 -7.45 0.23
N GLY A 57 8.86 -7.71 -0.95
CA GLY A 57 8.35 -9.03 -1.33
C GLY A 57 7.26 -9.53 -0.38
N LEU A 58 6.35 -8.67 0.07
CA LEU A 58 5.26 -8.96 1.00
C LEU A 58 3.93 -9.20 0.28
N GLU A 59 3.02 -9.89 0.97
CA GLU A 59 1.61 -9.95 0.55
C GLU A 59 0.89 -8.67 0.99
N LEU A 60 0.21 -8.00 0.06
CA LEU A 60 -0.64 -6.87 0.37
C LEU A 60 -2.05 -7.38 0.74
N ARG A 61 -2.33 -7.36 2.04
CA ARG A 61 -3.67 -7.67 2.55
C ARG A 61 -4.58 -6.46 2.40
N THR A 62 -5.64 -6.57 1.60
CA THR A 62 -6.54 -5.45 1.30
C THR A 62 -7.94 -5.92 0.89
N TYR A 63 -8.95 -5.11 1.22
CA TYR A 63 -10.30 -5.29 0.66
C TYR A 63 -10.43 -4.71 -0.76
N ASN A 64 -9.52 -3.82 -1.16
CA ASN A 64 -9.54 -3.13 -2.45
C ASN A 64 -8.85 -3.96 -3.55
N LEU A 65 -9.10 -5.27 -3.62
CA LEU A 65 -8.41 -6.17 -4.54
C LEU A 65 -8.43 -5.69 -6.00
N LYS A 66 -9.53 -5.06 -6.43
CA LYS A 66 -9.69 -4.55 -7.80
C LYS A 66 -8.69 -3.44 -8.15
N ASP A 67 -8.26 -2.68 -7.15
CA ASP A 67 -7.43 -1.49 -7.32
C ASP A 67 -5.93 -1.85 -7.36
N PHE A 68 -5.59 -3.11 -7.07
CA PHE A 68 -4.20 -3.60 -7.05
C PHE A 68 -3.95 -4.78 -7.99
N ARG A 69 -4.97 -5.59 -8.30
CA ARG A 69 -4.81 -6.86 -9.05
C ARG A 69 -4.21 -6.75 -10.45
N PHE A 70 -4.20 -5.56 -11.04
CA PHE A 70 -3.61 -5.32 -12.36
C PHE A 70 -2.09 -5.12 -12.29
N ILE A 71 -1.52 -4.88 -11.11
CA ILE A 71 -0.09 -4.64 -10.92
C ILE A 71 0.66 -5.99 -11.02
N PRO A 72 1.61 -6.15 -11.95
CA PRO A 72 2.34 -7.40 -12.09
C PRO A 72 3.16 -7.77 -10.84
N GLY A 73 3.18 -9.05 -10.49
CA GLY A 73 3.99 -9.58 -9.39
C GLY A 73 3.47 -9.30 -7.97
N ILE A 74 2.42 -8.49 -7.81
CA ILE A 74 1.86 -8.22 -6.49
C ILE A 74 1.08 -9.44 -5.97
N ARG A 75 1.31 -9.80 -4.70
CA ARG A 75 0.53 -10.84 -4.02
C ARG A 75 -0.56 -10.19 -3.19
N LEU A 76 -1.80 -10.65 -3.36
CA LEU A 76 -2.98 -10.05 -2.72
C LEU A 76 -3.78 -11.10 -1.95
N SER A 77 -4.29 -10.68 -0.81
CA SER A 77 -5.27 -11.45 -0.03
C SER A 77 -6.28 -10.50 0.59
N ASN A 78 -7.54 -10.93 0.66
CA ASN A 78 -8.60 -10.23 1.41
C ASN A 78 -8.82 -10.83 2.80
N ARG A 79 -7.97 -11.78 3.23
CA ARG A 79 -8.03 -12.35 4.58
C ARG A 79 -7.20 -11.51 5.52
N LEU A 80 -7.87 -10.98 6.55
CA LEU A 80 -7.30 -10.20 7.65
C LEU A 80 -7.53 -10.92 8.98
N ASP A 81 -7.42 -12.25 8.95
CA ASP A 81 -7.47 -13.14 10.10
C ASP A 81 -6.32 -12.90 11.09
#